data_AF-A0A4R4D6W7-F1
#
_entry.id   AF-A0A4R4D6W7-F1
#
_cell.length_a   1.000
_cell.length_b   1.000
_cell.length_c   1.000
_cell.angle_alpha   90.00
_cell.angle_beta   90.00
_cell.angle_gamma   90.00
#
_symmetry.space_group_name_H-M   'P 1'
#
loop_
_entity.id
_entity.type
_entity.pdbx_description
1 polymer ?
#
loop_
_entity_poly.entity_id
_entity_poly.type
_entity_poly.pdbx_seq_one_letter_code
_entity_poly.pdbx_strand_id
1 'polypeptide(L)' 'MRPARPLEDHIIAALTQALAEGRTDAAEHLLRAVETLCSDATPGSVLADAYGAAFGSPPTRLVRRILRQ' A
#
# COMPACT_ATOMS: atom_id res chain seq x y z
N MET A 1 -26.49 8.57 1.59
CA MET A 1 -25.59 7.55 1.03
C MET A 1 -24.17 7.90 1.44
N ARG A 2 -23.45 7.03 2.16
CA ARG A 2 -22.02 7.25 2.42
C ARG A 2 -21.31 7.07 1.07
N PRO A 3 -20.44 7.99 0.63
CA PRO A 3 -19.70 7.77 -0.61
C PRO A 3 -18.97 6.43 -0.46
N ALA A 4 -19.19 5.53 -1.41
CA ALA A 4 -18.47 4.28 -1.45
C ALA A 4 -16.98 4.65 -1.55
N ARG A 5 -16.18 4.21 -0.56
CA ARG A 5 -14.75 4.45 -0.64
C ARG A 5 -14.21 3.72 -1.87
N PRO A 6 -13.21 4.29 -2.56
CA PRO A 6 -12.53 3.58 -3.64
C PRO A 6 -12.10 2.18 -3.18
N LEU A 7 -12.11 1.22 -4.10
CA LEU A 7 -11.79 -0.18 -3.83
C LEU A 7 -10.40 -0.31 -3.18
N GLU A 8 -9.49 0.53 -3.65
CA GLU A 8 -8.14 0.76 -3.13
C GLU A 8 -8.12 0.97 -1.62
N ASP A 9 -8.97 1.86 -1.10
CA ASP A 9 -9.08 2.20 0.32
C ASP A 9 -9.47 0.96 1.16
N HIS A 10 -10.35 0.12 0.62
CA HIS A 10 -10.76 -1.13 1.26
C HIS A 10 -9.63 -2.17 1.25
N ILE A 11 -8.86 -2.25 0.16
CA ILE A 11 -7.72 -3.17 0.06
C ILE A 11 -6.62 -2.76 1.04
N ILE A 12 -6.33 -1.46 1.20
CA ILE A 12 -5.35 -0.95 2.19
C ILE A 12 -5.79 -1.25 3.62
N ALA A 13 -7.08 -1.05 3.93
CA ALA A 13 -7.61 -1.39 5.24
C ALA A 13 -7.49 -2.90 5.53
N ALA A 14 -7.84 -3.74 4.56
CA ALA A 14 -7.70 -5.19 4.66
C ALA A 14 -6.24 -5.63 4.80
N LEU A 15 -5.31 -4.98 4.07
CA LEU A 15 -3.87 -5.25 4.13
C LEU A 15 -3.34 -4.93 5.52
N THR A 16 -3.67 -3.75 6.05
CA THR A 16 -3.27 -3.30 7.40
C THR A 16 -3.78 -4.26 8.46
N GLN A 17 -5.03 -4.71 8.34
CA GLN A 17 -5.61 -5.68 9.26
C GLN A 17 -4.94 -7.06 9.15
N ALA A 18 -4.67 -7.55 7.93
CA ALA A 18 -3.97 -8.82 7.73
C ALA A 18 -2.55 -8.80 8.33
N LEU A 19 -1.84 -7.69 8.17
CA LEU A 19 -0.52 -7.47 8.79
C LEU A 19 -0.62 -7.45 10.32
N ALA A 20 -1.60 -6.74 10.89
CA ALA A 20 -1.81 -6.67 12.34
C ALA A 20 -2.18 -8.04 12.95
N GLU A 21 -2.91 -8.87 12.20
CA GLU A 21 -3.29 -10.23 12.59
C GLU A 21 -2.18 -11.27 12.26
N GLY A 22 -1.05 -10.85 11.70
CA GLY A 22 0.06 -11.75 11.32
C GLY A 22 -0.27 -12.71 10.17
N ARG A 23 -1.34 -12.44 9.40
CA ARG A 23 -1.77 -13.24 8.25
C ARG A 23 -0.95 -12.88 7.00
N THR A 24 0.28 -13.38 6.95
CA THR A 24 1.27 -13.05 5.90
C THR A 24 0.82 -13.41 4.49
N ASP A 25 0.21 -14.58 4.26
CA ASP A 25 -0.29 -14.97 2.93
C ASP A 25 -1.38 -14.02 2.41
N ALA A 26 -2.32 -13.65 3.30
CA ALA A 26 -3.38 -12.71 2.94
C ALA A 26 -2.81 -11.30 2.67
N ALA A 27 -1.85 -10.85 3.47
CA ALA A 27 -1.17 -9.58 3.25
C ALA A 27 -0.42 -9.54 1.92
N GLU A 28 0.28 -10.62 1.55
CA GLU A 28 0.97 -10.71 0.26
C GLU A 28 0.00 -10.62 -0.92
N HIS A 29 -1.11 -11.38 -0.87
CA HIS A 29 -2.12 -11.34 -1.93
C HIS A 29 -2.77 -9.96 -2.08
N LEU A 30 -3.05 -9.30 -0.95
CA LEU A 30 -3.61 -7.95 -0.95
C LEU A 30 -2.61 -6.93 -1.52
N LEU A 31 -1.31 -7.06 -1.20
CA LEU A 31 -0.27 -6.20 -1.76
C LEU A 31 -0.18 -6.37 -3.28
N ARG A 32 -0.13 -7.61 -3.79
CA ARG A 32 -0.11 -7.88 -5.24
C ARG A 32 -1.36 -7.35 -5.97
N ALA A 33 -2.51 -7.37 -5.29
CA ALA A 33 -3.73 -6.78 -5.83
C ALA A 33 -3.59 -5.26 -5.99
N VAL A 34 -3.02 -4.57 -5.00
CA VAL A 34 -2.72 -3.13 -5.10
C VAL A 34 -1.72 -2.85 -6.23
N GLU A 35 -0.66 -3.65 -6.37
CA GLU A 35 0.32 -3.50 -7.45
C GLU A 35 -0.26 -3.70 -8.85
N THR A 36 -1.29 -4.55 -8.97
CA THR A 36 -1.99 -4.78 -10.24
C THR A 36 -2.94 -3.63 -10.57
N LEU A 37 -3.60 -3.05 -9.55
CA LEU A 37 -4.58 -1.98 -9.71
C LEU A 37 -3.92 -0.59 -9.87
N CYS A 38 -2.81 -0.37 -9.20
CA CYS A 38 -2.09 0.90 -9.18
C CYS A 38 -0.75 0.73 -9.90
N SER A 39 -0.61 1.35 -11.08
CA SER A 39 0.69 1.38 -11.80
C SER A 39 1.63 2.46 -11.27
N ASP A 40 1.12 3.37 -10.45
CA ASP A 40 1.87 4.51 -9.95
C ASP A 40 2.41 4.24 -8.54
N ALA A 41 3.75 4.25 -8.42
CA ALA A 41 4.48 4.05 -7.18
C ALA A 41 5.02 5.37 -6.60
N THR A 42 4.51 6.51 -7.06
CA THR A 42 5.02 7.81 -6.60
C THR A 42 4.68 8.03 -5.12
N PRO A 43 5.50 8.78 -4.38
CA PRO A 43 5.20 9.11 -2.99
C PRO A 43 3.85 9.83 -2.87
N GLY A 44 2.98 9.31 -2.00
CA GLY A 44 1.59 9.77 -1.84
C GLY A 44 0.59 9.04 -2.72
N SER A 45 1.03 8.08 -3.54
CA SER A 45 0.14 7.12 -4.21
C SER A 45 -0.35 6.05 -3.23
N VAL A 46 -1.49 5.45 -3.55
CA VAL A 46 -2.07 4.28 -2.86
C VAL A 46 -1.04 3.16 -2.70
N LEU A 47 -0.20 2.96 -3.72
CA LEU A 47 0.83 1.93 -3.70
C LEU A 47 1.93 2.27 -2.69
N ALA A 48 2.38 3.52 -2.62
CA ALA A 48 3.35 3.95 -1.61
C ALA A 48 2.82 3.78 -0.18
N ASP A 49 1.52 4.02 0.05
CA ASP A 49 0.88 3.78 1.34
C ASP A 49 0.77 2.28 1.66
N ALA A 50 0.46 1.43 0.69
CA ALA A 50 0.43 -0.03 0.85
C ALA A 50 1.79 -0.59 1.29
N TYR A 51 2.86 -0.14 0.62
CA TYR A 51 4.23 -0.48 0.97
C TYR A 51 4.60 0.08 2.37
N GLY A 52 4.19 1.31 2.69
CA GLY A 52 4.41 1.88 4.02
C GLY A 52 3.75 1.06 5.15
N ALA A 53 2.56 0.52 4.90
CA ALA A 53 1.86 -0.37 5.83
C ALA A 53 2.55 -1.73 5.97
N ALA A 54 2.96 -2.34 4.85
CA ALA A 54 3.59 -3.67 4.83
C ALA A 54 5.00 -3.70 5.45
N PHE A 55 5.77 -2.63 5.28
CA PHE A 55 7.19 -2.60 5.66
C PHE A 55 7.52 -1.69 6.84
N GLY A 56 6.52 -0.96 7.38
CA GLY A 56 6.67 -0.12 8.58
C GLY A 56 7.41 1.19 8.31
N SER A 57 6.63 2.27 8.14
CA SER A 57 7.06 3.69 8.08
C SER A 57 7.80 4.13 6.80
N PRO A 58 7.65 5.40 6.37
CA PRO A 58 7.67 5.81 4.97
C PRO A 58 9.07 5.81 4.34
N PRO A 59 9.17 5.74 2.98
CA PRO A 59 10.43 5.83 2.24
C PRO A 59 11.02 7.25 2.25
N THR A 60 11.30 7.83 3.41
CA THR A 60 12.14 9.03 3.51
C THR A 60 13.58 8.78 3.06
N ARG A 61 13.98 7.52 2.85
CA ARG A 61 15.25 7.14 2.21
C ARG A 61 15.16 6.73 0.74
N LEU A 62 14.00 6.31 0.25
CA LEU A 62 13.84 5.78 -1.11
C LEU A 62 13.39 6.86 -2.11
N VAL A 63 12.57 7.83 -1.68
CA VAL A 63 12.17 8.98 -2.52
C VAL A 63 13.37 9.87 -2.88
N ARG A 64 14.35 10.00 -1.97
CA ARG A 64 15.60 10.75 -2.26
C ARG A 64 16.52 10.07 -3.27
N ARG A 65 16.33 8.78 -3.55
CA ARG A 65 17.15 8.05 -4.52
C ARG A 65 16.57 8.13 -5.93
N ILE A 66 15.26 8.29 -6.05
CA ILE A 66 14.56 8.41 -7.35
C ILE A 66 14.60 9.86 -7.87
N LEU A 67 14.63 10.87 -6.99
CA LEU A 67 14.79 12.29 -7.36
C LEU A 67 16.25 12.75 -7.60
N ARG A 68 17.21 11.83 -7.66
CA ARG A 68 18.65 12.12 -7.81
C ARG A 68 19.36 11.29 -8.88
N GLN A 69 18.63 10.61 -9.75
CA GLN A 69 19.10 10.06 -11.03
C GLN A 69 18.32 10.72 -12.17
#